data_AF-A0A9P9P713-F1
#
_entry.id   AF-A0A9P9P713-F1
#
_cell.length_a   1.000
_cell.length_b   1.000
_cell.length_c   1.000
_cell.angle_alpha   90.00
_cell.angle_beta   90.00
_cell.angle_gamma   90.00
#
_symmetry.space_group_name_H-M   'P 1'
#
loop_
_entity.id
_entity.type
_entity.pdbx_description
1 polymer ?
#
loop_
_entity_poly.entity_id
_entity_poly.type
_entity_poly.pdbx_seq_one_letter_code
_entity_poly.pdbx_strand_id
1 'polypeptide(L)'
;MKSRLLALFPNTRWVPSDLPLQDTTKGKSKPRSRNPFVSSSSTRLRGIAPLPNAPLDARTHAQDQSMFFAKLPLELRTMVYEYLMGEGVVHLTMGSKKRFGHFVCEDEQGGSECRCRVLVGGGKEGGRLDEGCTPQPRLDTIRTLRLRWAIRALPYLRRGPSQRLAYREDTANWEHGWAIIASMAGLRDLYVAIIDPSPQEIWERNWIELEEQLLSPVKMVTSSDWFELLLPFHRCRTDWDMGESRVVLRRPEEEHDEGE
;
A
#
# COMPACT_ATOMS: atom_id res chain seq x y z
N MET A 1 16.83 -16.21 10.96
CA MET A 1 17.38 -16.67 9.66
C MET A 1 18.19 -15.61 8.88
N LYS A 2 18.15 -14.32 9.25
CA LYS A 2 18.87 -13.22 8.58
C LYS A 2 20.41 -13.38 8.47
N SER A 3 21.04 -14.19 9.34
CA SER A 3 22.51 -14.33 9.38
C SER A 3 23.11 -15.30 8.36
N ARG A 4 22.32 -16.12 7.66
CA ARG A 4 22.85 -17.13 6.71
C ARG A 4 23.05 -16.63 5.28
N LEU A 5 22.33 -15.58 4.85
CA LEU A 5 22.46 -15.04 3.48
C LEU A 5 23.63 -14.06 3.32
N LEU A 6 24.04 -13.37 4.40
CA LEU A 6 25.21 -12.48 4.38
C LEU A 6 26.54 -13.25 4.22
N ALA A 7 26.54 -14.57 4.42
CA ALA A 7 27.71 -15.42 4.23
C ALA A 7 27.97 -15.79 2.75
N LEU A 8 27.05 -15.51 1.82
CA LEU A 8 27.16 -15.95 0.43
C LEU A 8 27.85 -14.95 -0.52
N PHE A 9 28.15 -13.72 -0.08
CA PHE A 9 28.83 -12.72 -0.92
C PHE A 9 29.87 -11.84 -0.18
N PRO A 10 30.90 -12.41 0.47
CA PRO A 10 32.03 -11.60 0.89
C PRO A 10 32.86 -11.22 -0.35
N ASN A 11 33.08 -9.92 -0.57
CA ASN A 11 33.98 -9.33 -1.59
C ASN A 11 33.47 -9.08 -3.03
N THR A 12 32.16 -8.96 -3.29
CA THR A 12 31.71 -8.57 -4.63
C THR A 12 31.80 -7.05 -4.83
N ARG A 13 32.92 -6.57 -5.39
CA ARG A 13 33.06 -5.18 -5.88
C ARG A 13 32.48 -5.08 -7.28
N TRP A 14 31.28 -4.53 -7.40
CA TRP A 14 30.63 -4.28 -8.69
C TRP A 14 31.27 -3.06 -9.37
N VAL A 15 31.68 -3.21 -10.63
CA VAL A 15 32.14 -2.11 -11.49
C VAL A 15 31.27 -2.12 -12.74
N PRO A 16 30.48 -1.07 -13.02
CA PRO A 16 29.69 -1.00 -14.24
C PRO A 16 30.61 -0.90 -15.44
N SER A 17 30.58 -1.92 -16.30
CA SER A 17 31.05 -1.81 -17.68
C SER A 17 29.82 -1.45 -18.49
N ASP A 18 29.81 -0.25 -19.09
CA ASP A 18 29.15 0.10 -20.36
C ASP A 18 28.90 1.62 -20.43
N LEU A 19 29.97 2.37 -20.68
CA LEU A 19 29.91 3.62 -21.43
C LEU A 19 30.59 3.36 -22.78
N PRO A 20 29.92 3.55 -23.93
CA PRO A 20 30.64 3.80 -25.16
C PRO A 20 30.91 5.30 -25.27
N LEU A 21 32.19 5.67 -25.17
CA LEU A 21 32.70 6.93 -25.73
C LEU A 21 33.62 6.59 -26.90
N GLN A 22 33.55 7.45 -27.94
CA GLN A 22 34.43 7.58 -29.11
C GLN A 22 34.11 6.66 -30.31
N ASP A 23 34.17 7.08 -31.60
CA ASP A 23 34.79 8.26 -32.20
C ASP A 23 34.27 8.59 -33.62
N THR A 24 34.44 9.86 -33.99
CA THR A 24 34.64 10.52 -35.31
C THR A 24 34.10 9.94 -36.64
N THR A 25 33.46 10.79 -37.47
CA THR A 25 33.87 11.08 -38.88
C THR A 25 33.11 12.29 -39.48
N LYS A 26 33.72 12.88 -40.52
CA LYS A 26 33.60 14.25 -41.06
C LYS A 26 32.45 14.47 -42.07
N GLY A 27 31.96 15.72 -42.18
CA GLY A 27 31.24 16.25 -43.35
C GLY A 27 31.10 17.80 -43.34
N LYS A 28 31.49 18.45 -44.45
CA LYS A 28 31.67 19.91 -44.74
C LYS A 28 30.35 20.74 -44.62
N SER A 29 30.28 22.08 -44.42
CA SER A 29 31.01 23.21 -45.03
C SER A 29 30.78 24.60 -44.33
N LYS A 30 31.87 25.39 -44.19
CA LYS A 30 32.15 26.87 -44.26
C LYS A 30 31.02 27.97 -44.17
N PRO A 31 31.34 29.29 -43.95
CA PRO A 31 32.58 29.93 -43.44
C PRO A 31 32.45 31.17 -42.49
N ARG A 32 33.61 31.55 -41.91
CA ARG A 32 34.13 32.92 -41.60
C ARG A 32 33.56 33.74 -40.42
N SER A 33 34.41 34.01 -39.42
CA SER A 33 34.92 35.38 -39.12
C SER A 33 36.06 35.32 -38.09
N ARG A 34 36.95 36.32 -38.15
CA ARG A 34 38.29 36.46 -37.54
C ARG A 34 38.26 36.81 -36.04
N ASN A 35 39.26 36.36 -35.27
CA ASN A 35 40.17 37.23 -34.51
C ASN A 35 41.40 36.47 -33.94
N PRO A 36 42.61 37.08 -33.90
CA PRO A 36 43.86 36.43 -33.49
C PRO A 36 44.41 36.91 -32.11
N PHE A 37 45.38 36.16 -31.58
CA PHE A 37 46.19 36.38 -30.34
C PHE A 37 45.42 36.12 -29.03
N VAL A 38 45.94 35.41 -28.01
CA VAL A 38 47.30 35.38 -27.43
C VAL A 38 47.59 33.98 -26.85
N SER A 39 48.83 33.51 -27.01
CA SER A 39 49.38 32.33 -26.36
C SER A 39 49.83 32.66 -24.94
N SER A 40 49.46 31.85 -23.94
CA SER A 40 50.26 31.71 -22.73
C SER A 40 50.14 30.29 -22.18
N SER A 41 51.31 29.69 -22.01
CA SER A 41 51.61 28.43 -21.40
C SER A 41 51.44 28.52 -19.88
N SER A 42 50.76 27.56 -19.27
CA SER A 42 50.90 27.29 -17.83
C SER A 42 50.62 25.83 -17.51
N THR A 43 51.71 25.08 -17.45
CA THR A 43 51.82 23.78 -16.78
C THR A 43 51.28 23.90 -15.35
N ARG A 44 50.20 23.19 -15.00
CA ARG A 44 49.84 22.93 -13.60
C ARG A 44 49.40 21.48 -13.45
N LEU A 45 50.29 20.70 -12.83
CA LEU A 45 49.99 19.48 -12.11
C LEU A 45 48.81 19.76 -11.14
N ARG A 46 47.74 18.96 -11.20
CA ARG A 46 46.70 18.95 -10.18
C ARG A 46 46.67 17.57 -9.53
N GLY A 47 47.01 17.57 -8.25
CA GLY A 47 46.79 16.45 -7.35
C GLY A 47 45.31 16.12 -7.22
N ILE A 48 45.06 14.87 -6.89
CA ILE A 48 43.74 14.29 -6.63
C ILE A 48 43.19 14.94 -5.36
N ALA A 49 42.29 15.91 -5.51
CA ALA A 49 41.50 16.42 -4.40
C ALA A 49 40.35 15.42 -4.12
N PRO A 50 39.98 15.18 -2.84
CA PRO A 50 38.79 14.41 -2.51
C PRO A 50 37.56 15.12 -3.09
N LEU A 51 36.76 14.39 -3.86
CA LEU A 51 35.51 14.89 -4.41
C LEU A 51 34.61 15.34 -3.23
N PRO A 52 34.02 16.55 -3.25
CA PRO A 52 33.05 16.93 -2.23
C PRO A 52 31.88 15.95 -2.27
N ASN A 53 31.48 15.46 -1.10
CA ASN A 53 30.27 14.65 -0.88
C ASN A 53 29.03 15.49 -1.23
N ALA A 54 28.78 15.68 -2.53
CA ALA A 54 27.49 16.15 -2.99
C ALA A 54 26.46 15.08 -2.57
N PRO A 55 25.38 15.45 -1.86
CA PRO A 55 24.34 14.51 -1.51
C PRO A 55 23.85 13.86 -2.80
N LEU A 56 24.09 12.56 -2.93
CA LEU A 56 23.56 11.77 -4.02
C LEU A 56 22.03 11.88 -3.91
N ASP A 57 21.42 12.57 -4.87
CA ASP A 57 19.98 12.61 -5.05
C ASP A 57 19.54 11.19 -5.45
N ALA A 58 19.36 10.33 -4.43
CA ALA A 58 18.97 8.94 -4.58
C ALA A 58 17.52 8.89 -5.03
N ARG A 59 17.30 9.17 -6.31
CA ARG A 59 15.99 9.01 -6.95
C ARG A 59 15.73 7.52 -7.10
N THR A 60 14.77 7.01 -6.33
CA THR A 60 14.21 5.69 -6.55
C THR A 60 13.40 5.74 -7.84
N HIS A 61 13.98 5.22 -8.92
CA HIS A 61 13.23 4.94 -10.15
C HIS A 61 12.12 3.92 -9.87
N ALA A 62 11.03 4.02 -10.62
CA ALA A 62 9.95 3.03 -10.54
C ALA A 62 10.51 1.62 -10.83
N GLN A 63 10.09 0.62 -10.05
CA GLN A 63 10.75 -0.69 -9.99
C GLN A 63 10.58 -1.50 -11.29
N ASP A 64 9.53 -1.22 -12.07
CA ASP A 64 9.34 -1.68 -13.45
C ASP A 64 10.40 -1.18 -14.44
N GLN A 65 11.07 -0.07 -14.14
CA GLN A 65 12.21 0.42 -14.92
C GLN A 65 13.51 -0.32 -14.59
N SER A 66 13.52 -1.13 -13.52
CA SER A 66 14.69 -1.92 -13.18
C SER A 66 14.71 -3.20 -14.01
N MET A 67 15.51 -3.17 -15.09
CA MET A 67 15.84 -4.34 -15.91
C MET A 67 16.34 -5.54 -15.09
N PHE A 68 16.91 -5.27 -13.91
CA PHE A 68 17.31 -6.29 -12.94
C PHE A 68 16.08 -7.03 -12.39
N PHE A 69 15.09 -6.31 -11.85
CA PHE A 69 13.88 -6.93 -11.30
C PHE A 69 13.01 -7.61 -12.37
N ALA A 70 12.96 -7.07 -13.58
CA ALA A 70 12.23 -7.68 -14.69
C ALA A 70 12.81 -9.05 -15.12
N LYS A 71 14.12 -9.26 -14.95
CA LYS A 71 14.82 -10.51 -15.32
C LYS A 71 14.90 -11.52 -14.18
N LEU A 72 14.56 -11.14 -12.95
CA LEU A 72 14.59 -12.06 -11.83
C LEU A 72 13.43 -13.07 -11.91
N PRO A 73 13.72 -14.38 -11.78
CA PRO A 73 12.72 -15.40 -11.52
C PRO A 73 11.79 -15.01 -10.37
N LEU A 74 10.54 -15.49 -10.43
CA LEU A 74 9.51 -15.11 -9.46
C LEU A 74 9.93 -15.46 -8.03
N GLU A 75 10.61 -16.59 -7.85
CA GLU A 75 11.11 -17.07 -6.56
C GLU A 75 12.10 -16.07 -5.94
N LEU A 76 13.04 -15.55 -6.73
CA LEU A 76 14.01 -14.56 -6.25
C LEU A 76 13.36 -13.21 -5.96
N ARG A 77 12.35 -12.81 -6.76
CA ARG A 77 11.55 -11.62 -6.44
C ARG A 77 10.84 -11.79 -5.12
N THR A 78 10.18 -12.93 -4.89
CA THR A 78 9.51 -13.25 -3.62
C THR A 78 10.50 -13.22 -2.46
N MET A 79 11.68 -13.84 -2.60
CA MET A 79 12.72 -13.80 -1.56
C MET A 79 13.21 -12.38 -1.27
N VAL A 80 13.37 -11.54 -2.29
CA VAL A 80 13.78 -10.14 -2.12
C VAL A 80 12.69 -9.33 -1.42
N TYR A 81 11.41 -9.52 -1.78
CA TYR A 81 10.30 -8.86 -1.09
C TYR A 81 10.17 -9.34 0.34
N GLU A 82 10.24 -10.64 0.58
CA GLU A 82 10.20 -11.22 1.93
C GLU A 82 11.38 -10.72 2.78
N TYR A 83 12.57 -10.57 2.20
CA TYR A 83 13.73 -10.03 2.90
C TYR A 83 13.60 -8.53 3.20
N LEU A 84 13.13 -7.72 2.24
CA LEU A 84 13.03 -6.27 2.37
C LEU A 84 11.83 -5.83 3.21
N MET A 85 10.67 -6.46 3.00
CA MET A 85 9.43 -6.16 3.72
C MET A 85 9.38 -6.88 5.07
N GLY A 86 10.14 -7.97 5.24
CA GLY A 86 10.17 -8.76 6.47
C GLY A 86 8.80 -9.30 6.87
N GLU A 87 8.58 -9.42 8.18
CA GLU A 87 7.25 -9.62 8.80
C GLU A 87 6.52 -8.28 9.02
N GLY A 88 6.95 -7.21 8.33
CA GLY A 88 6.41 -5.87 8.51
C GLY A 88 4.93 -5.80 8.12
N VAL A 89 4.11 -5.22 8.99
CA VAL A 89 2.70 -4.98 8.71
C VAL A 89 2.58 -3.80 7.74
N VAL A 90 2.00 -4.02 6.57
CA VAL A 90 1.72 -2.94 5.61
C VAL A 90 0.27 -2.53 5.73
N HIS A 91 0.03 -1.26 6.02
CA HIS A 91 -1.30 -0.69 5.98
C HIS A 91 -1.66 -0.27 4.56
N LEU A 92 -2.73 -0.83 4.03
CA LEU A 92 -3.35 -0.39 2.79
C LEU A 92 -4.39 0.69 3.10
N THR A 93 -4.28 1.83 2.41
CA THR A 93 -5.21 2.94 2.52
C THR A 93 -5.90 3.15 1.18
N MET A 94 -7.23 3.31 1.18
CA MET A 94 -7.97 3.63 -0.04
C MET A 94 -8.08 5.15 -0.18
N GLY A 95 -7.37 5.72 -1.16
CA GLY A 95 -7.46 7.15 -1.45
C GLY A 95 -8.76 7.51 -2.18
N SER A 96 -9.14 8.79 -2.12
CA SER A 96 -10.35 9.34 -2.78
C SER A 96 -10.40 9.16 -4.30
N LYS A 97 -9.28 8.78 -4.93
CA LYS A 97 -9.18 8.48 -6.37
C LYS A 97 -9.23 6.98 -6.70
N LYS A 98 -9.73 6.13 -5.79
CA LYS A 98 -9.71 4.66 -5.95
C LYS A 98 -8.30 4.10 -6.20
N ARG A 99 -7.28 4.79 -5.71
CA ARG A 99 -5.88 4.32 -5.73
C ARG A 99 -5.51 3.86 -4.34
N PHE A 100 -4.85 2.71 -4.25
CA PHE A 100 -4.30 2.22 -2.99
C PHE A 100 -3.02 2.97 -2.65
N GLY A 101 -2.99 3.64 -1.49
CA GLY A 101 -1.76 4.04 -0.84
C GLY A 101 -1.31 2.94 0.11
N HIS A 102 -0.01 2.83 0.36
CA HIS A 102 0.50 1.92 1.38
C HIS A 102 1.51 2.65 2.27
N PHE A 103 1.59 2.25 3.53
CA PHE A 103 2.69 2.61 4.43
C PHE A 103 3.03 1.43 5.33
N VAL A 104 4.29 1.31 5.72
CA VAL A 104 4.75 0.25 6.63
C VAL A 104 4.47 0.70 8.07
N CYS A 105 3.79 -0.13 8.87
CA CYS A 105 3.63 0.10 10.32
C CYS A 105 5.02 -0.01 10.95
N GLU A 106 5.48 1.05 11.62
CA GLU A 106 6.76 1.04 12.35
C GLU A 106 6.65 0.35 13.72
N ASP A 107 5.43 0.00 14.17
CA ASP A 107 5.24 -0.69 15.44
C ASP A 107 5.72 -2.15 15.32
N GLU A 108 6.96 -2.40 15.75
CA GLU A 108 7.61 -3.73 15.76
C GLU A 108 7.01 -4.71 16.80
N GLN A 109 5.91 -4.36 17.47
CA GLN A 109 5.22 -5.25 18.41
C GLN A 109 4.38 -6.28 17.64
N GLY A 110 5.07 -7.25 17.05
CA GLY A 110 4.56 -8.36 16.23
C GLY A 110 3.66 -9.37 16.95
N GLY A 111 2.65 -8.90 17.67
CA GLY A 111 1.67 -9.75 18.36
C GLY A 111 0.39 -9.05 18.79
N SER A 112 0.40 -7.73 18.97
CA SER A 112 -0.77 -6.93 19.35
C SER A 112 -1.20 -6.02 18.19
N GLU A 113 -2.51 -5.84 18.02
CA GLU A 113 -3.12 -5.00 16.98
C GLU A 113 -2.41 -3.64 16.81
N CYS A 114 -1.83 -3.37 15.63
CA CYS A 114 -1.25 -2.06 15.31
C CYS A 114 -2.34 -0.98 15.46
N ARG A 115 -2.16 -0.03 16.39
CA ARG A 115 -3.16 1.01 16.75
C ARG A 115 -3.17 2.20 15.79
N CYS A 116 -2.42 2.15 14.68
CA CYS A 116 -2.41 3.21 13.68
C CYS A 116 -3.83 3.53 13.20
N ARG A 117 -4.29 4.76 13.47
CA ARG A 117 -5.57 5.27 12.95
C ARG A 117 -5.38 5.64 11.48
N VAL A 118 -5.65 4.68 10.60
CA VAL A 118 -5.72 4.94 9.16
C VAL A 118 -6.99 5.75 8.88
N LEU A 119 -6.84 7.06 8.70
CA LEU A 119 -7.92 7.90 8.19
C LEU A 119 -8.11 7.64 6.69
N VAL A 120 -9.00 6.70 6.36
CA VAL A 120 -9.48 6.52 5.00
C VAL A 120 -10.38 7.72 4.68
N GLY A 121 -9.81 8.73 4.01
CA GLY A 121 -10.56 9.85 3.46
C GLY A 121 -9.87 11.20 3.61
N GLY A 122 -9.38 11.70 2.47
CA GLY A 122 -9.54 13.11 2.11
C GLY A 122 -8.61 14.14 2.75
N GLY A 123 -7.50 13.73 3.39
CA GLY A 123 -6.44 14.67 3.72
C GLY A 123 -5.69 15.10 2.45
N LYS A 124 -5.59 16.42 2.21
CA LYS A 124 -4.95 17.02 1.02
C LYS A 124 -3.43 16.78 0.93
N GLU A 125 -2.86 16.09 1.92
CA GLU A 125 -1.42 15.82 2.08
C GLU A 125 -1.03 14.35 1.84
N GLY A 126 -1.87 13.58 1.12
CA GLY A 126 -1.42 12.31 0.56
C GLY A 126 -0.44 12.57 -0.59
N GLY A 127 0.84 12.27 -0.38
CA GLY A 127 1.88 12.34 -1.41
C GLY A 127 1.41 11.69 -2.71
N ARG A 128 1.50 12.45 -3.80
CA ARG A 128 1.04 12.06 -5.13
C ARG A 128 1.98 10.96 -5.65
N LEU A 129 1.50 9.72 -5.75
CA LEU A 129 2.16 8.73 -6.59
C LEU A 129 1.79 9.06 -8.03
N ASP A 130 2.71 9.75 -8.72
CA ASP A 130 2.76 9.72 -10.18
C ASP A 130 2.88 8.27 -10.66
N GLU A 131 2.40 8.00 -11.87
CA GLU A 131 2.19 6.70 -12.49
C GLU A 131 3.49 5.90 -12.75
N GLY A 132 4.22 5.54 -11.69
CA GLY A 132 5.32 4.59 -11.69
C GLY A 132 4.84 3.25 -11.15
N CYS A 133 4.89 2.21 -11.98
CA CYS A 133 4.44 0.87 -11.66
C CYS A 133 5.39 0.24 -10.63
N THR A 134 5.09 0.41 -9.34
CA THR A 134 5.45 -0.63 -8.37
C THR A 134 4.86 -1.95 -8.91
N PRO A 135 5.62 -3.04 -9.05
CA PRO A 135 5.06 -4.33 -9.42
C PRO A 135 3.96 -4.60 -8.43
N GLN A 136 2.71 -4.45 -8.87
CA GLN A 136 1.56 -4.61 -8.01
C GLN A 136 1.73 -6.00 -7.40
N PRO A 137 1.86 -6.11 -6.07
CA PRO A 137 1.65 -7.38 -5.42
C PRO A 137 0.32 -7.86 -5.98
N ARG A 138 0.31 -8.98 -6.72
CA ARG A 138 -0.96 -9.51 -7.21
C ARG A 138 -1.75 -9.73 -5.93
N LEU A 139 -2.91 -9.09 -5.79
CA LEU A 139 -3.70 -9.15 -4.55
C LEU A 139 -3.94 -10.62 -4.15
N ASP A 140 -3.97 -11.53 -5.13
CA ASP A 140 -4.00 -12.99 -5.01
C ASP A 140 -2.84 -13.61 -4.22
N THR A 141 -1.73 -12.90 -3.99
CA THR A 141 -0.59 -13.38 -3.19
C THR A 141 -0.73 -13.08 -1.70
N ILE A 142 -1.63 -12.15 -1.34
CA ILE A 142 -1.88 -11.78 0.05
C ILE A 142 -2.64 -12.93 0.70
N ARG A 143 -2.01 -13.55 1.71
CA ARG A 143 -2.61 -14.67 2.48
C ARG A 143 -3.29 -14.21 3.76
N THR A 144 -2.84 -13.10 4.33
CA THR A 144 -3.36 -12.57 5.60
C THR A 144 -3.67 -11.11 5.42
N LEU A 145 -4.91 -10.70 5.71
CA LEU A 145 -5.35 -9.32 5.67
C LEU A 145 -6.02 -8.96 6.99
N ARG A 146 -5.47 -7.95 7.68
CA ARG A 146 -6.09 -7.34 8.86
C ARG A 146 -6.45 -5.90 8.53
N LEU A 147 -7.74 -5.58 8.59
CA LEU A 147 -8.26 -4.27 8.19
C LEU A 147 -9.08 -3.66 9.31
N ARG A 148 -8.87 -2.37 9.56
CA ARG A 148 -9.76 -1.54 10.37
C ARG A 148 -10.50 -0.59 9.44
N TRP A 149 -11.81 -0.79 9.30
CA TRP A 149 -12.64 -0.04 8.37
C TRP A 149 -13.54 0.94 9.12
N ALA A 150 -13.14 2.22 9.16
CA ALA A 150 -13.95 3.28 9.75
C ALA A 150 -15.09 3.70 8.82
N ILE A 151 -16.32 3.71 9.34
CA ILE A 151 -17.52 4.11 8.60
C ILE A 151 -17.79 5.58 8.85
N ARG A 152 -17.45 6.41 7.87
CA ARG A 152 -17.69 7.87 7.95
C ARG A 152 -19.10 8.26 7.56
N ALA A 153 -19.76 7.40 6.80
CA ALA A 153 -21.10 7.57 6.30
C ALA A 153 -21.72 6.17 6.12
N LEU A 154 -22.93 5.98 6.61
CA LEU A 154 -23.58 4.68 6.67
C LEU A 154 -24.00 4.22 5.25
N PRO A 155 -23.45 3.11 4.73
CA PRO A 155 -23.87 2.57 3.43
C PRO A 155 -25.36 2.23 3.44
N TYR A 156 -26.01 2.35 2.28
CA TYR A 156 -27.44 2.08 2.09
C TYR A 156 -28.43 2.98 2.84
N LEU A 157 -27.97 3.88 3.70
CA LEU A 157 -28.84 4.82 4.39
C LEU A 157 -29.61 5.66 3.36
N ARG A 158 -30.94 5.69 3.50
CA ARG A 158 -31.84 6.51 2.67
C ARG A 158 -32.39 7.65 3.51
N ARG A 159 -32.47 8.85 2.92
CA ARG A 159 -32.99 10.03 3.62
C ARG A 159 -34.20 10.65 2.92
N GLY A 160 -35.22 10.94 3.72
CA GLY A 160 -36.40 11.66 3.29
C GLY A 160 -37.33 10.87 2.37
N PRO A 161 -38.36 11.51 1.81
CA PRO A 161 -39.40 10.85 1.02
C PRO A 161 -38.90 10.33 -0.33
N SER A 162 -37.77 10.83 -0.80
CA SER A 162 -37.23 10.50 -2.13
C SER A 162 -36.66 9.09 -2.25
N GLN A 163 -36.52 8.34 -1.13
CA GLN A 163 -35.93 7.00 -1.09
C GLN A 163 -34.52 6.90 -1.71
N ARG A 164 -33.86 8.04 -1.93
CA ARG A 164 -32.50 8.10 -2.48
C ARG A 164 -31.48 7.80 -1.39
N LEU A 165 -30.40 7.13 -1.78
CA LEU A 165 -29.23 6.92 -0.93
C LEU A 165 -28.68 8.28 -0.48
N ALA A 166 -28.52 8.46 0.82
CA ALA A 166 -27.91 9.63 1.43
C ALA A 166 -26.42 9.71 1.07
N TYR A 167 -25.76 8.54 1.00
CA TYR A 167 -24.31 8.42 0.80
C TYR A 167 -24.00 7.43 -0.33
N ARG A 168 -24.25 7.87 -1.57
CA ARG A 168 -24.10 7.02 -2.76
C ARG A 168 -22.65 6.56 -2.98
N GLU A 169 -21.69 7.44 -2.74
CA GLU A 169 -20.27 7.15 -2.93
C GLU A 169 -19.76 6.16 -1.89
N ASP A 170 -20.12 6.34 -0.61
CA ASP A 170 -19.78 5.40 0.46
C ASP A 170 -20.42 4.04 0.26
N THR A 171 -21.67 4.00 -0.23
CA THR A 171 -22.32 2.74 -0.61
C THR A 171 -21.55 2.03 -1.72
N ALA A 172 -21.16 2.75 -2.77
CA ALA A 172 -20.37 2.17 -3.86
C ALA A 172 -18.97 1.72 -3.39
N ASN A 173 -18.34 2.46 -2.48
CA ASN A 173 -17.03 2.11 -1.91
C ASN A 173 -17.12 0.87 -1.00
N TRP A 174 -18.22 0.74 -0.24
CA TRP A 174 -18.51 -0.43 0.58
C TRP A 174 -18.61 -1.68 -0.28
N GLU A 175 -19.49 -1.67 -1.29
CA GLU A 175 -19.68 -2.78 -2.23
C GLU A 175 -18.38 -3.12 -2.96
N HIS A 176 -17.67 -2.10 -3.44
CA HIS A 176 -16.45 -2.29 -4.20
C HIS A 176 -15.32 -2.86 -3.33
N GLY A 177 -15.15 -2.38 -2.10
CA GLY A 177 -14.11 -2.89 -1.20
C GLY A 177 -14.32 -4.36 -0.87
N TRP A 178 -15.56 -4.76 -0.56
CA TRP A 178 -15.89 -6.17 -0.35
C TRP A 178 -15.72 -7.02 -1.61
N ALA A 179 -16.09 -6.50 -2.78
CA ALA A 179 -15.86 -7.19 -4.06
C ALA A 179 -14.37 -7.42 -4.34
N ILE A 180 -13.50 -6.46 -4.00
CA ILE A 180 -12.05 -6.62 -4.11
C ILE A 180 -11.57 -7.72 -3.17
N ILE A 181 -11.96 -7.67 -1.90
CA ILE A 181 -11.57 -8.69 -0.91
C ILE A 181 -12.03 -10.08 -1.36
N ALA A 182 -13.26 -10.20 -1.85
CA ALA A 182 -13.82 -11.45 -2.38
C ALA A 182 -13.04 -11.97 -3.60
N SER A 183 -12.44 -11.09 -4.40
CA SER A 183 -11.62 -11.49 -5.55
C SER A 183 -10.23 -12.00 -5.18
N MET A 184 -9.79 -11.87 -3.93
CA MET A 184 -8.46 -12.28 -3.47
C MET A 184 -8.40 -13.81 -3.31
N ALA A 185 -8.02 -14.51 -4.38
CA ALA A 185 -8.07 -15.98 -4.41
C ALA A 185 -7.08 -16.67 -3.46
N GLY A 186 -5.99 -16.00 -3.05
CA GLY A 186 -5.01 -16.55 -2.11
C GLY A 186 -5.20 -16.13 -0.65
N LEU A 187 -6.24 -15.34 -0.35
CA LEU A 187 -6.53 -14.89 1.01
C LEU A 187 -6.99 -16.09 1.86
N ARG A 188 -6.29 -16.32 2.98
CA ARG A 188 -6.56 -17.43 3.91
C ARG A 188 -7.05 -16.94 5.26
N ASP A 189 -6.45 -15.85 5.76
CA ASP A 189 -6.79 -15.25 7.04
C ASP A 189 -7.28 -13.82 6.82
N LEU A 190 -8.56 -13.58 7.09
CA LEU A 190 -9.17 -12.26 7.02
C LEU A 190 -9.68 -11.86 8.40
N TYR A 191 -9.24 -10.70 8.87
CA TYR A 191 -9.79 -10.05 10.04
C TYR A 191 -10.19 -8.62 9.66
N VAL A 192 -11.46 -8.29 9.82
CA VAL A 192 -11.96 -6.93 9.56
C VAL A 192 -12.64 -6.42 10.81
N ALA A 193 -12.23 -5.25 11.29
CA ALA A 193 -12.92 -4.54 12.34
C ALA A 193 -13.60 -3.30 11.78
N ILE A 194 -14.94 -3.29 11.83
CA ILE A 194 -15.74 -2.14 11.45
C ILE A 194 -15.78 -1.17 12.63
N ILE A 195 -15.47 0.10 12.38
CA ILE A 195 -15.38 1.12 13.44
C ILE A 195 -16.34 2.25 13.09
N ASP A 196 -17.18 2.64 14.05
CA ASP A 196 -17.91 3.90 13.96
C ASP A 196 -17.12 5.00 14.69
N PRO A 197 -16.52 5.97 13.97
CA PRO A 197 -15.87 7.11 14.60
C PRO A 197 -16.86 8.20 15.05
N SER A 198 -18.16 8.02 14.81
CA SER A 198 -19.16 9.03 15.12
C SER A 198 -19.31 9.23 16.64
N PRO A 199 -19.47 10.48 17.10
CA PRO A 199 -19.76 10.72 18.51
C PRO A 199 -21.12 10.14 18.87
N GLN A 200 -21.21 9.42 19.99
CA GLN A 200 -22.46 8.85 20.53
C GLN A 200 -23.13 7.77 19.67
N GLU A 201 -22.37 7.06 18.82
CA GLU A 201 -22.89 5.91 18.06
C GLU A 201 -24.15 6.24 17.26
N ILE A 202 -24.20 7.44 16.64
CA ILE A 202 -25.41 7.94 15.95
C ILE A 202 -25.90 7.00 14.83
N TRP A 203 -25.04 6.10 14.36
CA TRP A 203 -25.37 5.13 13.33
C TRP A 203 -25.93 3.83 13.87
N GLU A 204 -25.83 3.51 15.17
CA GLU A 204 -26.19 2.20 15.74
C GLU A 204 -27.60 1.78 15.33
N ARG A 205 -28.60 2.64 15.53
CA ARG A 205 -29.98 2.32 15.18
C ARG A 205 -30.15 2.00 13.69
N ASN A 206 -29.62 2.87 12.82
CA ASN A 206 -29.76 2.68 11.38
C ASN A 206 -28.93 1.49 10.88
N TRP A 207 -27.81 1.18 11.54
CA TRP A 207 -27.01 0.00 11.26
C TRP A 207 -27.83 -1.27 11.48
N ILE A 208 -28.47 -1.39 12.65
CA ILE A 208 -29.30 -2.56 13.00
C ILE A 208 -30.44 -2.73 11.98
N GLU A 209 -31.08 -1.62 11.57
CA GLU A 209 -32.15 -1.63 10.57
C GLU A 209 -31.66 -2.08 9.17
N LEU A 210 -30.39 -1.82 8.84
CA LEU A 210 -29.78 -2.12 7.54
C LEU A 210 -28.82 -3.32 7.57
N GLU A 211 -28.72 -4.03 8.69
CA GLU A 211 -27.63 -4.98 8.96
C GLU A 211 -27.58 -6.11 7.92
N GLU A 212 -28.73 -6.65 7.53
CA GLU A 212 -28.83 -7.67 6.47
C GLU A 212 -28.26 -7.17 5.14
N GLN A 213 -28.60 -5.95 4.76
CA GLN A 213 -28.15 -5.33 3.51
C GLN A 213 -26.65 -4.99 3.57
N LEU A 214 -26.17 -4.53 4.72
CA LEU A 214 -24.76 -4.22 4.97
C LEU A 214 -23.87 -5.46 4.89
N LEU A 215 -24.38 -6.61 5.37
CA LEU A 215 -23.69 -7.89 5.34
C LEU A 215 -23.77 -8.60 3.99
N SER A 216 -24.68 -8.22 3.09
CA SER A 216 -24.82 -8.89 1.78
C SER A 216 -23.51 -8.90 0.97
N PRO A 217 -22.75 -7.80 0.83
CA PRO A 217 -21.44 -7.83 0.17
C PRO A 217 -20.39 -8.68 0.90
N VAL A 218 -20.47 -8.78 2.23
CA VAL A 218 -19.54 -9.57 3.06
C VAL A 218 -19.66 -11.05 2.74
N LYS A 219 -20.89 -11.54 2.48
CA LYS A 219 -21.16 -12.95 2.12
C LYS A 219 -20.46 -13.39 0.83
N MET A 220 -20.03 -12.46 -0.01
CA MET A 220 -19.31 -12.78 -1.25
C MET A 220 -17.88 -13.29 -0.98
N VAL A 221 -17.34 -13.07 0.22
CA VAL A 221 -16.00 -13.53 0.58
C VAL A 221 -16.05 -14.99 1.01
N THR A 222 -15.71 -15.89 0.08
CA THR A 222 -15.73 -17.35 0.29
C THR A 222 -14.35 -18.00 0.23
N SER A 223 -13.31 -17.28 -0.22
CA SER A 223 -11.96 -17.83 -0.41
C SER A 223 -11.19 -18.07 0.90
N SER A 224 -11.56 -17.40 1.98
CA SER A 224 -10.83 -17.41 3.25
C SER A 224 -11.05 -18.70 4.05
N ASP A 225 -9.97 -19.23 4.62
CA ASP A 225 -10.04 -20.36 5.56
C ASP A 225 -10.51 -19.90 6.94
N TRP A 226 -10.00 -18.76 7.40
CA TRP A 226 -10.39 -18.05 8.61
C TRP A 226 -10.88 -16.65 8.26
N PHE A 227 -12.09 -16.30 8.63
CA PHE A 227 -12.62 -14.95 8.44
C PHE A 227 -13.36 -14.50 9.70
N GLU A 228 -12.85 -13.46 10.36
CA GLU A 228 -13.54 -12.79 11.47
C GLU A 228 -13.92 -11.37 11.09
N LEU A 229 -15.17 -11.00 11.39
CA LEU A 229 -15.70 -9.65 11.21
C LEU A 229 -16.17 -9.12 12.57
N LEU A 230 -15.45 -8.14 13.11
CA LEU A 230 -15.86 -7.39 14.29
C LEU A 230 -16.85 -6.30 13.86
N LEU A 231 -18.08 -6.41 14.34
CA LEU A 231 -19.17 -5.48 14.10
C LEU A 231 -18.99 -4.21 14.94
N PRO A 232 -19.53 -3.06 14.51
CA PRO A 232 -19.25 -1.78 15.17
C PRO A 232 -19.96 -1.58 16.52
N PHE A 233 -21.04 -2.32 16.80
CA PHE A 233 -21.88 -2.10 17.98
C PHE A 233 -22.20 -3.39 18.75
N HIS A 234 -22.40 -3.27 20.07
CA HIS A 234 -22.75 -4.39 20.97
C HIS A 234 -24.12 -5.01 20.65
N ARG A 235 -25.06 -4.23 20.09
CA ARG A 235 -26.40 -4.71 19.71
C ARG A 235 -26.46 -5.44 18.37
N CYS A 236 -25.34 -5.48 17.64
CA CYS A 236 -25.27 -6.17 16.38
C CYS A 236 -25.56 -7.67 16.53
N ARG A 237 -26.30 -8.22 15.58
CA ARG A 237 -26.62 -9.65 15.55
C ARG A 237 -25.45 -10.43 14.98
N THR A 238 -25.19 -11.59 15.55
CA THR A 238 -24.11 -12.49 15.14
C THR A 238 -24.62 -13.82 14.57
N ASP A 239 -25.94 -13.99 14.52
CA ASP A 239 -26.66 -15.19 14.08
C ASP A 239 -27.15 -15.10 12.63
N TRP A 240 -26.62 -14.16 11.84
CA TRP A 240 -26.96 -14.03 10.43
C TRP A 240 -26.53 -15.26 9.62
N ASP A 241 -27.38 -15.70 8.69
CA ASP A 241 -27.01 -16.71 7.71
C ASP A 241 -26.03 -16.12 6.69
N MET A 242 -24.77 -16.53 6.77
CA MET A 242 -23.70 -16.06 5.90
C MET A 242 -23.50 -16.92 4.65
N GLY A 243 -24.38 -17.91 4.42
CA GLY A 243 -24.35 -18.78 3.25
C GLY A 243 -23.05 -19.59 3.17
N GLU A 244 -22.33 -19.44 2.06
CA GLU A 244 -21.05 -20.12 1.84
C GLU A 244 -19.85 -19.42 2.50
N SER A 245 -20.04 -18.19 2.98
CA SER A 245 -18.96 -17.45 3.64
C SER A 245 -18.69 -18.03 5.03
N ARG A 246 -17.41 -18.31 5.31
CA ARG A 246 -16.94 -18.82 6.62
C ARG A 246 -16.76 -17.73 7.67
N VAL A 247 -17.37 -16.57 7.47
CA VAL A 247 -17.21 -15.43 8.37
C VAL A 247 -17.82 -15.70 9.73
N VAL A 248 -17.05 -15.44 10.78
CA VAL A 248 -17.49 -15.43 12.17
C VAL A 248 -17.71 -13.99 12.58
N LEU A 249 -18.97 -13.65 12.85
CA LEU A 249 -19.36 -12.33 13.33
C LEU A 249 -19.04 -12.21 14.82
N ARG A 250 -18.30 -11.17 15.20
CA ARG A 250 -17.95 -10.85 16.59
C ARG A 250 -18.53 -9.48 16.96
N ARG A 251 -18.97 -9.36 18.21
CA ARG A 251 -19.33 -8.06 18.81
C ARG A 251 -18.09 -7.43 19.41
N PRO A 252 -18.03 -6.09 19.50
CA PRO A 252 -17.00 -5.45 20.32
C PRO A 252 -17.14 -5.97 21.75
N GLU A 253 -16.01 -6.27 22.40
CA GLU A 253 -16.02 -6.59 23.83
C GLU A 253 -16.54 -5.35 24.55
N GLU A 254 -17.51 -5.53 25.46
CA GLU A 254 -17.88 -4.46 26.38
C GLU A 254 -16.60 -4.14 27.16
N GLU A 255 -15.98 -2.99 26.89
CA GLU A 255 -14.99 -2.41 27.80
C GLU A 255 -15.73 -2.25 29.12
N HIS A 256 -15.68 -3.28 29.98
CA HIS A 256 -16.00 -3.15 31.37
C HIS A 256 -15.05 -2.07 31.85
N ASP A 257 -15.57 -0.86 32.04
CA ASP A 257 -14.94 0.16 32.84
C ASP A 257 -14.64 -0.50 34.19
N GLU A 258 -13.42 -1.02 34.34
CA GLU A 258 -12.80 -1.28 35.63
C GLU A 258 -12.54 0.09 36.28
N GLY A 259 -13.64 0.76 36.63
CA GLY A 259 -13.69 2.04 37.29
C GLY A 259 -13.77 1.82 38.79
N GLU A 260 -12.58 1.87 39.41
CA GLU A 260 -12.34 2.26 40.81
C GLU A 260 -13.04 3.58 41.20
#